data_AF-A0A0R2QGN0-F1
#
_entry.id   AF-A0A0R2QGN0-F1
#
_cell.length_a   1.000
_cell.length_b   1.000
_cell.length_c   1.000
_cell.angle_alpha   90.00
_cell.angle_beta   90.00
_cell.angle_gamma   90.00
#
_symmetry.space_group_name_H-M   'P 1'
#
loop_
_entity.id
_entity.type
_entity.pdbx_description
1 polymer ?
#
loop_
_entity_poly.entity_id
_entity_poly.type
_entity_poly.pdbx_seq_one_letter_code
_entity_poly.pdbx_strand_id
1 'polypeptide(L)'
;MNSTLKRIGSADAINWFSILSLFFASLPGVLVAANNPNSDRLEDIFLARCISFIPMIALLGMVKKLLQSLGGGRPKPTLVILAFIVSPLVGNGVFESLLLIQNLSEPAFSWLRLSLRVASSFAILFLAGLLVATARDLTRQNYQMNEAAGSLLAIRTQAAERIAFRKSQLLEEVFAEVKLRLTSQNSPRATTESLKQLLSEVIRPLSYRLARESPGNNVSTNLLAGRRDQWSELFRATLGGNPIHPLKVAFLALVIMGSYSLVSGDSRVASNFFAAYAGWVIASYVFRLLWAKLPAQVATGGRAVLFVLGIAAVTLVSIAPVLYPSGSVPAALFAAWLILNIFIFLAVGLVHCAIATLRETSSSLAETLDELKREVISLNNGLRVMQKSMARVLHGTVQQEITLAIKRLQESSNLEEGRQIARVSQERINKSLTQLTQPGIDTVNLSNSLRAFAELWEGSVAIVLNLGKSDLKIIGNRPSLSLVLDELAKEGCRNAIVHGSPAKIVITVSVDLDNRLVEIVIENDGKALEPGVENGLGSQIFDDLTMRWSRTQVGPLVRLEAKVPL
;
A
#
# COMPACT_ATOMS: atom_id res chain seq x y z
N MET A 1 -1.99 -7.82 -20.99
CA MET A 1 -3.31 -7.95 -21.65
C MET A 1 -4.33 -8.79 -20.87
N ASN A 2 -3.94 -9.68 -19.94
CA ASN A 2 -4.87 -10.54 -19.19
C ASN A 2 -5.63 -9.86 -18.02
N SER A 3 -5.17 -8.71 -17.51
CA SER A 3 -5.83 -8.03 -16.38
C SER A 3 -7.06 -7.23 -16.84
N THR A 4 -6.99 -6.53 -17.97
CA THR A 4 -8.07 -5.69 -18.50
C THR A 4 -9.31 -6.49 -18.90
N LEU A 5 -9.14 -7.61 -19.60
CA LEU A 5 -10.24 -8.54 -19.92
C LEU A 5 -10.87 -9.14 -18.65
N LYS A 6 -10.08 -9.56 -17.68
CA LYS A 6 -10.60 -10.01 -16.38
C LYS A 6 -11.34 -8.91 -15.60
N ARG A 7 -11.15 -7.63 -15.92
CA ARG A 7 -11.77 -6.51 -15.19
C ARG A 7 -13.09 -6.05 -15.83
N ILE A 8 -13.16 -6.05 -17.16
CA ILE A 8 -14.40 -5.77 -17.92
C ILE A 8 -15.49 -6.80 -17.61
N GLY A 9 -15.13 -8.06 -17.34
CA GLY A 9 -16.08 -9.15 -17.07
C GLY A 9 -16.75 -9.16 -15.70
N SER A 10 -16.65 -8.09 -14.91
CA SER A 10 -17.25 -7.99 -13.57
C SER A 10 -18.60 -7.26 -13.61
N ALA A 11 -19.51 -7.57 -12.67
CA ALA A 11 -20.80 -6.89 -12.55
C ALA A 11 -20.66 -5.38 -12.28
N ASP A 12 -19.50 -4.94 -11.78
CA ASP A 12 -19.20 -3.55 -11.48
C ASP A 12 -18.97 -2.70 -12.73
N ALA A 13 -18.71 -3.32 -13.88
CA ALA A 13 -18.66 -2.64 -15.17
C ALA A 13 -20.04 -2.08 -15.58
N ILE A 14 -21.12 -2.68 -15.08
CA ILE A 14 -22.51 -2.21 -15.29
C ILE A 14 -22.93 -1.41 -14.06
N ASN A 15 -22.53 -0.15 -14.01
CA ASN A 15 -22.86 0.80 -12.94
C ASN A 15 -23.72 1.97 -13.45
N TRP A 16 -24.29 2.74 -12.52
CA TRP A 16 -25.14 3.89 -12.87
C TRP A 16 -24.41 4.90 -13.77
N PHE A 17 -23.12 5.11 -13.53
CA PHE A 17 -22.30 5.98 -14.38
C PHE A 17 -22.25 5.49 -15.84
N SER A 18 -21.96 4.21 -16.07
CA SER A 18 -21.91 3.62 -17.42
C SER A 18 -23.26 3.70 -18.14
N ILE A 19 -24.37 3.49 -17.41
CA ILE A 19 -25.73 3.60 -17.95
C ILE A 19 -26.04 5.06 -18.32
N LEU A 20 -25.76 6.01 -17.43
CA LEU A 20 -25.97 7.43 -17.69
C LEU A 20 -25.11 7.92 -18.87
N SER A 21 -23.87 7.43 -18.96
CA SER A 21 -22.94 7.72 -20.05
C SER A 21 -23.47 7.24 -21.40
N LEU A 22 -23.99 6.01 -21.45
CA LEU A 22 -24.63 5.44 -22.64
C LEU A 22 -25.85 6.25 -23.09
N PHE A 23 -26.62 6.80 -22.15
CA PHE A 23 -27.75 7.67 -22.48
C PHE A 23 -27.28 8.92 -23.21
N PHE A 24 -26.37 9.69 -22.62
CA PHE A 24 -25.89 10.95 -23.21
C PHE A 24 -25.16 10.75 -24.54
N ALA A 25 -24.33 9.72 -24.66
CA ALA A 25 -23.62 9.43 -25.90
C ALA A 25 -24.51 8.94 -27.04
N SER A 26 -25.78 8.68 -26.75
CA SER A 26 -26.75 8.24 -27.74
C SER A 26 -27.71 9.34 -28.21
N LEU A 27 -27.72 10.49 -27.53
CA LEU A 27 -28.43 11.71 -27.95
C LEU A 27 -28.01 12.20 -29.34
N PRO A 28 -26.74 12.05 -29.80
CA PRO A 28 -26.38 12.30 -31.19
C PRO A 28 -27.29 11.64 -32.23
N GLY A 29 -27.77 10.43 -31.98
CA GLY A 29 -28.67 9.72 -32.89
C GLY A 29 -30.06 10.33 -33.01
N VAL A 30 -30.52 11.08 -32.01
CA VAL A 30 -31.79 11.85 -32.02
C VAL A 30 -31.67 13.02 -32.98
N LEU A 31 -30.53 13.70 -32.93
CA LEU A 31 -30.23 14.89 -33.72
C LEU A 31 -29.96 14.56 -35.19
N VAL A 32 -29.36 13.38 -35.46
CA VAL A 32 -29.26 12.82 -36.83
C VAL A 32 -30.64 12.52 -37.42
N ALA A 33 -31.58 12.02 -36.61
CA ALA A 33 -32.95 11.71 -37.06
C ALA A 33 -33.79 12.98 -37.30
N ALA A 34 -33.52 14.05 -36.56
CA ALA A 34 -34.23 15.34 -36.67
C ALA A 34 -33.80 16.21 -37.87
N ASN A 35 -32.78 15.82 -38.64
CA ASN A 35 -32.28 16.57 -39.79
C ASN A 35 -33.19 16.45 -41.05
N ASN A 36 -34.45 16.09 -40.86
CA ASN A 36 -35.47 15.99 -41.90
C ASN A 36 -36.33 17.27 -41.90
N PRO A 37 -36.90 17.75 -43.03
CA PRO A 37 -37.60 19.04 -43.12
C PRO A 37 -38.83 19.23 -42.21
N ASN A 38 -39.30 18.17 -41.54
CA ASN A 38 -40.40 18.21 -40.57
C ASN A 38 -39.89 18.51 -39.15
N SER A 39 -39.21 19.65 -38.98
CA SER A 39 -38.49 20.06 -37.76
C SER A 39 -39.36 20.38 -36.53
N ASP A 40 -40.69 20.29 -36.64
CA ASP A 40 -41.61 20.71 -35.57
C ASP A 40 -41.90 19.61 -34.51
N ARG A 41 -41.28 18.42 -34.63
CA ARG A 41 -41.56 17.26 -33.74
C ARG A 41 -40.32 16.71 -33.04
N LEU A 42 -39.39 17.59 -32.65
CA LEU A 42 -38.20 17.22 -31.86
C LEU A 42 -38.55 16.53 -30.53
N GLU A 43 -39.65 16.93 -29.91
CA GLU A 43 -40.15 16.35 -28.66
C GLU A 43 -40.52 14.87 -28.85
N ASP A 44 -41.16 14.52 -29.96
CA ASP A 44 -41.57 13.14 -30.28
C ASP A 44 -40.34 12.24 -30.54
N ILE A 45 -39.31 12.76 -31.24
CA ILE A 45 -38.04 12.03 -31.46
C ILE A 45 -37.29 11.82 -30.14
N PHE A 46 -37.28 12.83 -29.27
CA PHE A 46 -36.67 12.73 -27.93
C PHE A 46 -37.43 11.73 -27.05
N LEU A 47 -38.76 11.74 -27.10
CA LEU A 47 -39.61 10.81 -26.35
C LEU A 47 -39.43 9.37 -26.86
N ALA A 48 -39.35 9.17 -28.18
CA ALA A 48 -38.98 7.90 -28.79
C ALA A 48 -37.58 7.44 -28.33
N ARG A 49 -36.63 8.36 -28.13
CA ARG A 49 -35.30 8.04 -27.58
C ARG A 49 -35.39 7.55 -26.15
N CYS A 50 -36.11 8.27 -25.28
CA CYS A 50 -36.30 7.88 -23.88
C CYS A 50 -36.93 6.48 -23.77
N ILE A 51 -37.97 6.19 -24.57
CA ILE A 51 -38.62 4.88 -24.62
C ILE A 51 -37.65 3.80 -25.09
N SER A 52 -36.88 4.06 -26.16
CA SER A 52 -35.90 3.10 -26.69
C SER A 52 -34.76 2.76 -25.72
N PHE A 53 -34.57 3.56 -24.67
CA PHE A 53 -33.54 3.34 -23.65
C PHE A 53 -33.97 2.37 -22.53
N ILE A 54 -35.28 2.26 -22.27
CA ILE A 54 -35.86 1.35 -21.27
C ILE A 54 -35.42 -0.12 -21.50
N PRO A 55 -35.60 -0.71 -22.71
CA PRO A 55 -35.19 -2.10 -22.96
C PRO A 55 -33.67 -2.27 -22.86
N MET A 56 -32.89 -1.23 -23.16
CA MET A 56 -31.44 -1.23 -23.02
C MET A 56 -31.01 -1.36 -21.54
N ILE A 57 -31.61 -0.54 -20.66
CA ILE A 57 -31.39 -0.61 -19.20
C ILE A 57 -31.82 -1.98 -18.68
N ALA A 58 -32.99 -2.48 -19.10
CA ALA A 58 -33.51 -3.76 -18.66
C ALA A 58 -32.56 -4.92 -19.01
N LEU A 59 -32.01 -4.94 -20.23
CA LEU A 59 -31.06 -5.96 -20.67
C LEU A 59 -29.75 -5.89 -19.87
N LEU A 60 -29.20 -4.69 -19.69
CA LEU A 60 -27.98 -4.48 -18.89
C LEU A 60 -28.21 -4.87 -17.42
N GLY A 61 -29.37 -4.55 -16.86
CA GLY A 61 -29.77 -4.95 -15.50
C GLY A 61 -29.93 -6.46 -15.33
N MET A 62 -30.52 -7.14 -16.31
CA MET A 62 -30.64 -8.60 -16.34
C MET A 62 -29.27 -9.27 -16.39
N VAL A 63 -28.38 -8.78 -17.26
CA VAL A 63 -26.99 -9.25 -17.37
C VAL A 63 -26.23 -9.02 -16.06
N LYS A 64 -26.41 -7.87 -15.42
CA LYS A 64 -25.82 -7.59 -14.11
C LYS A 64 -26.28 -8.57 -13.03
N LYS A 65 -27.58 -8.86 -12.96
CA LYS A 65 -28.15 -9.83 -12.01
C LYS A 65 -27.65 -11.25 -12.30
N LEU A 66 -27.51 -11.62 -13.57
CA LEU A 66 -26.96 -12.90 -14.01
C LEU A 66 -25.48 -13.04 -13.63
N LEU A 67 -24.68 -11.98 -13.80
CA LEU A 67 -23.27 -11.95 -13.38
C LEU A 67 -23.14 -12.10 -11.85
N GLN A 68 -24.06 -11.52 -11.09
CA GLN A 68 -24.10 -11.67 -9.63
C GLN A 68 -24.55 -13.06 -9.19
N SER A 69 -25.55 -13.67 -9.85
CA SER A 69 -26.07 -15.00 -9.48
C SER A 69 -25.15 -16.15 -9.90
N LEU A 70 -24.33 -15.96 -10.95
CA LEU A 70 -23.38 -16.97 -11.43
C LEU A 70 -22.13 -17.12 -10.53
N GLY A 71 -22.10 -16.48 -9.36
CA GLY A 71 -21.52 -17.01 -8.11
C GLY A 71 -20.05 -17.39 -8.05
N GLY A 72 -19.21 -17.07 -9.04
CA GLY A 72 -17.89 -17.70 -9.16
C GLY A 72 -16.66 -16.83 -8.99
N GLY A 73 -16.77 -15.51 -8.81
CA GLY A 73 -15.61 -14.58 -8.82
C GLY A 73 -14.78 -14.58 -10.12
N ARG A 74 -15.11 -15.45 -11.07
CA ARG A 74 -14.47 -15.59 -12.38
C ARG A 74 -15.09 -14.54 -13.31
N PRO A 75 -14.30 -13.60 -13.80
CA PRO A 75 -14.81 -12.56 -14.69
C PRO A 75 -15.25 -13.18 -16.01
N LYS A 76 -16.41 -12.73 -16.51
CA LYS A 76 -17.00 -13.18 -17.77
C LYS A 76 -17.00 -12.01 -18.78
N PRO A 77 -15.83 -11.62 -19.32
CA PRO A 77 -15.73 -10.48 -20.23
C PRO A 77 -16.56 -10.66 -21.48
N THR A 78 -16.64 -11.88 -22.00
CA THR A 78 -17.45 -12.19 -23.19
C THR A 78 -18.91 -11.84 -22.98
N LEU A 79 -19.48 -12.14 -21.81
CA LEU A 79 -20.87 -11.85 -21.48
C LEU A 79 -21.13 -10.34 -21.32
N VAL A 80 -20.19 -9.60 -20.72
CA VAL A 80 -20.29 -8.13 -20.59
C VAL A 80 -20.13 -7.45 -21.95
N ILE A 81 -19.13 -7.84 -22.75
CA ILE A 81 -18.91 -7.32 -24.09
C ILE A 81 -20.15 -7.59 -24.96
N LEU A 82 -20.67 -8.83 -24.94
CA LEU A 82 -21.89 -9.18 -25.66
C LEU A 82 -23.08 -8.32 -25.22
N ALA A 83 -23.25 -8.08 -23.91
CA ALA A 83 -24.33 -7.23 -23.41
C ALA A 83 -24.25 -5.78 -23.91
N PHE A 84 -23.05 -5.23 -24.04
CA PHE A 84 -22.82 -3.89 -24.59
C PHE A 84 -22.86 -3.83 -26.12
N ILE A 85 -22.86 -4.97 -26.82
CA ILE A 85 -23.14 -5.08 -28.26
C ILE A 85 -24.63 -5.24 -28.51
N VAL A 86 -25.28 -6.12 -27.74
CA VAL A 86 -26.69 -6.49 -27.93
C VAL A 86 -27.64 -5.42 -27.39
N SER A 87 -27.32 -4.78 -26.26
CA SER A 87 -28.21 -3.75 -25.71
C SER A 87 -28.41 -2.54 -26.65
N PRO A 88 -27.38 -1.99 -27.33
CA PRO A 88 -27.59 -0.91 -28.30
C PRO A 88 -28.30 -1.38 -29.57
N LEU A 89 -28.13 -2.64 -29.99
CA LEU A 89 -28.86 -3.23 -31.12
C LEU A 89 -30.36 -3.26 -30.84
N VAL A 90 -30.75 -3.77 -29.66
CA VAL A 90 -32.17 -3.83 -29.23
C VAL A 90 -32.74 -2.42 -29.09
N GLY A 91 -32.01 -1.51 -28.44
CA GLY A 91 -32.41 -0.11 -28.32
C GLY A 91 -32.51 0.60 -29.67
N ASN A 92 -31.67 0.22 -30.66
CA ASN A 92 -31.77 0.76 -32.00
C ASN A 92 -32.98 0.25 -32.76
N GLY A 93 -33.26 -1.06 -32.70
CA GLY A 93 -34.46 -1.63 -33.30
C GLY A 93 -35.73 -0.95 -32.80
N VAL A 94 -35.87 -0.76 -31.48
CA VAL A 94 -37.04 -0.07 -30.90
C VAL A 94 -37.13 1.38 -31.35
N PHE A 95 -35.99 2.08 -31.39
CA PHE A 95 -35.95 3.48 -31.84
C PHE A 95 -36.35 3.63 -33.32
N GLU A 96 -35.80 2.81 -34.21
CA GLU A 96 -36.13 2.81 -35.64
C GLU A 96 -37.60 2.46 -35.87
N SER A 97 -38.13 1.46 -35.16
CA SER A 97 -39.55 1.11 -35.24
C SER A 97 -40.46 2.27 -34.82
N LEU A 98 -40.11 3.00 -33.76
CA LEU A 98 -40.87 4.17 -33.32
C LEU A 98 -40.81 5.32 -34.35
N LEU A 99 -39.64 5.54 -34.96
CA LEU A 99 -39.49 6.54 -36.02
C LEU A 99 -40.27 6.17 -37.28
N LEU A 100 -40.34 4.89 -37.65
CA LEU A 100 -41.12 4.40 -38.78
C LEU A 100 -42.63 4.51 -38.54
N ILE A 101 -43.11 4.13 -37.35
CA ILE A 101 -44.53 4.24 -36.97
C ILE A 101 -45.00 5.71 -37.01
N GLN A 102 -44.12 6.64 -36.63
CA GLN A 102 -44.43 8.06 -36.58
C GLN A 102 -44.12 8.80 -37.89
N ASN A 103 -43.63 8.11 -38.93
CA ASN A 103 -43.17 8.70 -40.21
C ASN A 103 -42.13 9.83 -40.02
N LEU A 104 -41.24 9.69 -39.04
CA LEU A 104 -40.28 10.73 -38.66
C LEU A 104 -38.90 10.57 -39.32
N SER A 105 -38.59 9.46 -40.00
CA SER A 105 -37.26 9.27 -40.58
C SER A 105 -37.20 8.43 -41.85
N GLU A 106 -36.24 8.73 -42.73
CA GLU A 106 -35.95 7.94 -43.93
C GLU A 106 -35.06 6.71 -43.62
N PRO A 107 -35.25 5.57 -44.32
CA PRO A 107 -34.48 4.34 -44.10
C PRO A 107 -32.97 4.45 -44.36
N ALA A 108 -32.54 5.42 -45.18
CA ALA A 108 -31.15 5.58 -45.62
C ALA A 108 -30.15 5.83 -44.47
N PHE A 109 -30.60 6.43 -43.35
CA PHE A 109 -29.74 6.75 -42.21
C PHE A 109 -29.72 5.68 -41.10
N SER A 110 -30.50 4.60 -41.24
CA SER A 110 -30.63 3.55 -40.23
C SER A 110 -29.30 2.87 -39.88
N TRP A 111 -28.49 2.53 -40.88
CA TRP A 111 -27.18 1.90 -40.70
C TRP A 111 -26.14 2.82 -40.05
N LEU A 112 -26.19 4.12 -40.39
CA LEU A 112 -25.34 5.15 -39.81
C LEU A 112 -25.66 5.39 -38.33
N ARG A 113 -26.95 5.42 -37.99
CA ARG A 113 -27.41 5.53 -36.60
C ARG A 113 -27.00 4.31 -35.77
N LEU A 114 -27.07 3.12 -36.38
CA LEU A 114 -26.65 1.89 -35.73
C LEU A 114 -25.13 1.84 -35.48
N SER A 115 -24.31 2.15 -36.48
CA SER A 115 -22.85 2.11 -36.36
C SER A 115 -22.33 3.08 -35.30
N LEU A 116 -22.87 4.31 -35.28
CA LEU A 116 -22.52 5.32 -34.28
C LEU A 116 -22.91 4.88 -32.85
N ARG A 117 -24.04 4.19 -32.69
CA ARG A 117 -24.51 3.67 -31.39
C ARG A 117 -23.66 2.51 -30.89
N VAL A 118 -23.26 1.59 -31.77
CA VAL A 118 -22.38 0.48 -31.39
C VAL A 118 -20.98 1.02 -31.04
N ALA A 119 -20.43 1.92 -31.85
CA ALA A 119 -19.11 2.53 -31.61
C ALA A 119 -19.07 3.33 -30.30
N SER A 120 -20.09 4.16 -30.02
CA SER A 120 -20.16 4.92 -28.78
C SER A 120 -20.34 4.02 -27.56
N SER A 121 -21.12 2.93 -27.68
CA SER A 121 -21.30 1.96 -26.60
C SER A 121 -20.02 1.20 -26.26
N PHE A 122 -19.21 0.85 -27.26
CA PHE A 122 -17.88 0.27 -27.04
C PHE A 122 -16.91 1.25 -26.38
N ALA A 123 -16.89 2.51 -26.83
CA ALA A 123 -16.05 3.55 -26.24
C ALA A 123 -16.38 3.77 -24.75
N ILE A 124 -17.67 3.78 -24.41
CA ILE A 124 -18.15 3.96 -23.04
C ILE A 124 -17.93 2.72 -22.19
N LEU A 125 -18.13 1.51 -22.74
CA LEU A 125 -17.77 0.28 -22.03
C LEU A 125 -16.29 0.28 -21.66
N PHE A 126 -15.43 0.60 -22.64
CA PHE A 126 -13.99 0.63 -22.43
C PHE A 126 -13.62 1.63 -21.35
N LEU A 127 -14.20 2.83 -21.41
CA LEU A 127 -13.91 3.90 -20.49
C LEU A 127 -14.49 3.67 -19.08
N ALA A 128 -15.73 3.18 -18.98
CA ALA A 128 -16.35 2.80 -17.71
C ALA A 128 -15.62 1.62 -17.06
N GLY A 129 -15.22 0.63 -17.86
CA GLY A 129 -14.40 -0.49 -17.40
C GLY A 129 -13.05 -0.03 -16.87
N LEU A 130 -12.42 0.94 -17.53
CA LEU A 130 -11.15 1.53 -17.10
C LEU A 130 -11.33 2.35 -15.81
N LEU A 131 -12.36 3.20 -15.72
CA LEU A 131 -12.70 3.97 -14.51
C LEU A 131 -12.97 3.08 -13.30
N VAL A 132 -13.83 2.08 -13.45
CA VAL A 132 -14.17 1.13 -12.37
C VAL A 132 -12.95 0.33 -11.95
N ALA A 133 -12.14 -0.12 -12.91
CA ALA A 133 -10.89 -0.81 -12.60
C ALA A 133 -9.93 0.08 -11.81
N THR A 134 -9.75 1.33 -12.21
CA THR A 134 -8.89 2.27 -11.49
C THR A 134 -9.43 2.58 -10.10
N ALA A 135 -10.74 2.80 -9.94
CA ALA A 135 -11.39 3.07 -8.66
C ALA A 135 -11.29 1.87 -7.69
N ARG A 136 -11.37 0.65 -8.22
CA ARG A 136 -11.27 -0.57 -7.41
C ARG A 136 -9.83 -0.87 -7.01
N ASP A 137 -8.87 -0.71 -7.93
CA ASP A 137 -7.45 -0.82 -7.62
C ASP A 137 -7.05 0.24 -6.57
N LEU A 138 -7.56 1.47 -6.70
CA LEU A 138 -7.48 2.55 -5.70
C LEU A 138 -7.97 2.11 -4.32
N THR A 139 -9.19 1.59 -4.26
CA THR A 139 -9.78 1.17 -2.99
C THR A 139 -8.99 0.04 -2.34
N ARG A 140 -8.53 -0.93 -3.15
CA ARG A 140 -7.75 -2.06 -2.67
C ARG A 140 -6.39 -1.65 -2.11
N GLN A 141 -5.64 -0.81 -2.85
CA GLN A 141 -4.34 -0.33 -2.40
C GLN A 141 -4.45 0.52 -1.13
N ASN A 142 -5.42 1.46 -1.09
CA ASN A 142 -5.66 2.26 0.10
C ASN A 142 -6.06 1.40 1.31
N TYR A 143 -6.88 0.36 1.10
CA TYR A 143 -7.25 -0.55 2.18
C TYR A 143 -6.03 -1.30 2.73
N GLN A 144 -5.21 -1.89 1.86
CA GLN A 144 -4.00 -2.63 2.28
C GLN A 144 -3.01 -1.73 3.02
N MET A 145 -2.82 -0.49 2.55
CA MET A 145 -1.90 0.45 3.21
C MET A 145 -2.45 0.95 4.54
N ASN A 146 -3.75 1.22 4.64
CA ASN A 146 -4.39 1.60 5.92
C ASN A 146 -4.38 0.46 6.93
N GLU A 147 -4.57 -0.79 6.48
CA GLU A 147 -4.47 -1.98 7.32
C GLU A 147 -3.05 -2.11 7.89
N ALA A 148 -2.04 -1.99 7.03
CA ALA A 148 -0.64 -2.03 7.45
C ALA A 148 -0.28 -0.87 8.40
N ALA A 149 -0.71 0.36 8.11
CA ALA A 149 -0.51 1.51 8.98
C ALA A 149 -1.20 1.34 10.34
N GLY A 150 -2.44 0.84 10.36
CA GLY A 150 -3.17 0.54 11.59
C GLY A 150 -2.47 -0.53 12.44
N SER A 151 -1.94 -1.59 11.80
CA SER A 151 -1.16 -2.62 12.49
C SER A 151 0.12 -2.07 13.13
N LEU A 152 0.88 -1.25 12.40
CA LEU A 152 2.13 -0.64 12.89
C LEU A 152 1.86 0.39 13.98
N LEU A 153 0.80 1.18 13.87
CA LEU A 153 0.42 2.16 14.88
C LEU A 153 -0.03 1.48 16.17
N ALA A 154 -0.78 0.39 16.07
CA ALA A 154 -1.15 -0.41 17.23
C ALA A 154 0.07 -1.09 17.89
N ILE A 155 1.04 -1.56 17.10
CA ILE A 155 2.33 -2.04 17.63
C ILE A 155 3.06 -0.90 18.35
N ARG A 156 3.14 0.30 17.76
CA ARG A 156 3.79 1.47 18.36
C ARG A 156 3.14 1.86 19.70
N THR A 157 1.82 2.01 19.75
CA THR A 157 1.12 2.39 20.98
C THR A 157 1.27 1.32 22.05
N GLN A 158 1.09 0.04 21.71
CA GLN A 158 1.30 -1.04 22.66
C GLN A 158 2.76 -1.18 23.10
N ALA A 159 3.73 -0.99 22.22
CA ALA A 159 5.15 -1.03 22.58
C ALA A 159 5.48 0.09 23.57
N ALA A 160 5.02 1.32 23.31
CA ALA A 160 5.21 2.45 24.21
C ALA A 160 4.56 2.21 25.59
N GLU A 161 3.33 1.71 25.62
CA GLU A 161 2.63 1.38 26.88
C GLU A 161 3.30 0.21 27.62
N ARG A 162 3.69 -0.86 26.91
CA ARG A 162 4.39 -2.01 27.52
C ARG A 162 5.73 -1.60 28.12
N ILE A 163 6.48 -0.69 27.49
CA ILE A 163 7.78 -0.22 28.00
C ILE A 163 7.60 0.52 29.32
N ALA A 164 6.63 1.44 29.42
CA ALA A 164 6.40 2.21 30.63
C ALA A 164 5.84 1.32 31.76
N PHE A 165 4.85 0.50 31.45
CA PHE A 165 4.10 -0.28 32.44
C PHE A 165 4.86 -1.51 32.94
N ARG A 166 5.46 -2.32 32.05
CA ARG A 166 6.20 -3.52 32.50
C ARG A 166 7.50 -3.17 33.22
N LYS A 167 8.17 -2.07 32.85
CA LYS A 167 9.39 -1.64 33.53
C LYS A 167 9.13 -1.29 34.99
N SER A 168 8.10 -0.50 35.28
CA SER A 168 7.76 -0.15 36.67
C SER A 168 7.23 -1.35 37.43
N GLN A 169 6.30 -2.10 36.84
CA GLN A 169 5.60 -3.18 37.55
C GLN A 169 6.52 -4.38 37.86
N LEU A 170 7.35 -4.84 36.92
CA LEU A 170 8.28 -5.95 37.16
C LEU A 170 9.38 -5.57 38.15
N LEU A 171 9.90 -4.35 38.07
CA LEU A 171 10.86 -3.88 39.05
C LEU A 171 10.21 -3.79 40.42
N GLU A 172 9.05 -3.17 40.54
CA GLU A 172 8.34 -2.95 41.81
C GLU A 172 7.88 -4.26 42.47
N GLU A 173 7.42 -5.24 41.69
CA GLU A 173 7.06 -6.57 42.17
C GLU A 173 8.28 -7.36 42.67
N VAL A 174 9.40 -7.33 41.93
CA VAL A 174 10.68 -7.92 42.38
C VAL A 174 11.23 -7.18 43.60
N PHE A 175 11.14 -5.85 43.64
CA PHE A 175 11.51 -5.03 44.80
C PHE A 175 10.70 -5.39 46.04
N ALA A 176 9.38 -5.53 45.89
CA ALA A 176 8.48 -5.88 46.98
C ALA A 176 8.78 -7.29 47.52
N GLU A 177 8.95 -8.27 46.64
CA GLU A 177 9.20 -9.66 47.01
C GLU A 177 10.56 -9.84 47.71
N VAL A 178 11.61 -9.20 47.20
CA VAL A 178 12.95 -9.19 47.83
C VAL A 178 12.89 -8.51 49.20
N LYS A 179 12.20 -7.38 49.32
CA LYS A 179 12.07 -6.62 50.58
C LYS A 179 11.26 -7.39 51.63
N LEU A 180 10.17 -8.05 51.24
CA LEU A 180 9.30 -8.83 52.12
C LEU A 180 10.05 -10.02 52.72
N ARG A 181 10.78 -10.77 51.90
CA ARG A 181 11.49 -12.00 52.33
C ARG A 181 12.73 -11.74 53.18
N LEU A 182 13.36 -10.57 53.01
CA LEU A 182 14.52 -10.15 53.83
C LEU A 182 14.12 -9.61 55.22
N THR A 183 12.86 -9.15 55.39
CA THR A 183 12.41 -8.49 56.63
C THR A 183 11.54 -9.38 57.54
N SER A 184 10.90 -10.43 56.99
CA SER A 184 9.87 -11.19 57.70
C SER A 184 10.35 -12.35 58.59
N GLN A 185 11.65 -12.66 58.64
CA GLN A 185 12.12 -13.89 59.29
C GLN A 185 13.10 -13.67 60.45
N ASN A 186 12.72 -14.20 61.62
CA ASN A 186 13.41 -14.06 62.91
C ASN A 186 14.63 -14.98 63.09
N SER A 187 15.01 -15.80 62.09
CA SER A 187 16.15 -16.72 62.20
C SER A 187 17.04 -16.70 60.93
N PRO A 188 18.38 -16.65 61.08
CA PRO A 188 19.33 -16.59 59.95
C PRO A 188 19.20 -17.77 58.97
N ARG A 189 18.89 -18.96 59.50
CA ARG A 189 18.68 -20.18 58.67
C ARG A 189 17.46 -20.08 57.78
N ALA A 190 16.35 -19.56 58.29
CA ALA A 190 15.15 -19.36 57.50
C ALA A 190 15.40 -18.30 56.40
N THR A 191 16.07 -17.19 56.73
CA THR A 191 16.44 -16.15 55.76
C THR A 191 17.33 -16.70 54.65
N THR A 192 18.25 -17.62 54.98
CA THR A 192 19.13 -18.28 54.02
C THR A 192 18.34 -19.16 53.04
N GLU A 193 17.38 -19.94 53.53
CA GLU A 193 16.55 -20.83 52.69
C GLU A 193 15.59 -20.03 51.80
N SER A 194 15.01 -18.96 52.34
CA SER A 194 14.17 -18.01 51.61
C SER A 194 14.91 -17.31 50.46
N LEU A 195 16.19 -16.92 50.68
CA LEU A 195 17.05 -16.35 49.64
C LEU A 195 17.42 -17.37 48.55
N LYS A 196 17.63 -18.64 48.91
CA LYS A 196 17.84 -19.72 47.93
C LYS A 196 16.60 -19.94 47.06
N GLN A 197 15.41 -19.99 47.67
CA GLN A 197 14.14 -20.11 46.95
C GLN A 197 13.90 -18.92 46.01
N LEU A 198 14.13 -17.69 46.48
CA LEU A 198 13.98 -16.49 45.64
C LEU A 198 14.94 -16.52 44.44
N LEU A 199 16.17 -17.03 44.62
CA LEU A 199 17.13 -17.21 43.54
C LEU A 199 16.65 -18.26 42.52
N SER A 200 16.17 -19.42 42.97
CA SER A 200 15.79 -20.54 42.09
C SER A 200 14.43 -20.36 41.42
N GLU A 201 13.44 -19.77 42.11
CA GLU A 201 12.05 -19.74 41.66
C GLU A 201 11.66 -18.42 40.99
N VAL A 202 12.31 -17.30 41.35
CA VAL A 202 11.92 -15.97 40.86
C VAL A 202 12.99 -15.37 39.95
N ILE A 203 14.23 -15.20 40.45
CA ILE A 203 15.28 -14.48 39.71
C ILE A 203 15.74 -15.26 38.48
N ARG A 204 16.08 -16.54 38.64
CA ARG A 204 16.61 -17.36 37.53
C ARG A 204 15.60 -17.57 36.40
N PRO A 205 14.32 -17.89 36.67
CA PRO A 205 13.31 -18.03 35.61
C PRO A 205 12.93 -16.69 34.97
N LEU A 206 12.95 -15.58 35.71
CA LEU A 206 12.67 -14.24 35.17
C LEU A 206 13.79 -13.77 34.22
N SER A 207 15.05 -13.96 34.61
CA SER A 207 16.22 -13.66 33.75
C SER A 207 16.16 -14.46 32.45
N TYR A 208 15.80 -15.74 32.52
CA TYR A 208 15.65 -16.59 31.35
C TYR A 208 14.49 -16.17 30.44
N ARG A 209 13.34 -15.78 31.02
CA ARG A 209 12.19 -15.25 30.27
C ARG A 209 12.54 -13.94 29.57
N LEU A 210 13.15 -12.99 30.27
CA LEU A 210 13.60 -11.71 29.70
C LEU A 210 14.61 -11.89 28.55
N ALA A 211 15.50 -12.89 28.64
CA ALA A 211 16.46 -13.19 27.58
C ALA A 211 15.81 -13.78 26.31
N ARG A 212 14.71 -14.52 26.47
CA ARG A 212 14.04 -15.27 25.39
C ARG A 212 12.76 -14.64 24.83
N GLU A 213 12.14 -13.69 25.51
CA GLU A 213 10.88 -13.08 25.06
C GLU A 213 11.14 -12.15 23.85
N SER A 214 10.64 -12.55 22.68
CA SER A 214 10.69 -11.72 21.47
C SER A 214 9.66 -10.58 21.56
N PRO A 215 10.03 -9.34 21.23
CA PRO A 215 9.11 -8.21 21.23
C PRO A 215 8.16 -8.26 20.03
N GLY A 216 7.23 -9.21 20.01
CA GLY A 216 6.28 -9.25 18.90
C GLY A 216 5.45 -10.53 18.82
N ASN A 217 4.36 -10.60 19.57
CA ASN A 217 3.15 -11.21 19.00
C ASN A 217 1.91 -10.80 19.78
N ASN A 218 0.81 -10.68 19.04
CA ASN A 218 -0.56 -10.41 19.46
C ASN A 218 -0.94 -8.93 19.40
N VAL A 219 -1.24 -8.47 18.18
CA VAL A 219 -2.22 -7.40 17.98
C VAL A 219 -3.25 -7.88 16.96
N SER A 220 -4.47 -8.08 17.44
CA SER A 220 -5.67 -8.23 16.62
C SER A 220 -6.04 -6.89 16.00
N THR A 221 -6.01 -6.85 14.67
CA THR A 221 -6.39 -5.71 13.83
C THR A 221 -7.90 -5.45 13.90
N ASN A 222 -8.30 -4.35 14.51
CA ASN A 222 -9.63 -3.78 14.24
C ASN A 222 -9.54 -2.91 12.99
N LEU A 223 -10.22 -3.37 11.95
CA LEU A 223 -10.29 -2.79 10.63
C LEU A 223 -10.97 -1.41 10.68
N LEU A 224 -10.23 -0.34 10.35
CA LEU A 224 -10.87 0.92 10.01
C LEU A 224 -11.55 0.76 8.65
N ALA A 225 -12.88 0.73 8.69
CA ALA A 225 -13.74 0.61 7.53
C ALA A 225 -13.51 1.78 6.55
N GLY A 226 -13.44 1.44 5.27
CA GLY A 226 -13.10 2.35 4.18
C GLY A 226 -13.96 3.62 4.11
N ARG A 227 -13.28 4.75 3.91
CA ARG A 227 -13.87 6.08 3.72
C ARG A 227 -14.71 6.11 2.43
N ARG A 228 -16.01 6.42 2.58
CA ARG A 228 -17.06 6.30 1.55
C ARG A 228 -17.15 7.47 0.56
N ASP A 229 -16.46 8.59 0.81
CA ASP A 229 -16.65 9.85 0.09
C ASP A 229 -15.54 10.18 -0.92
N GLN A 230 -15.25 9.27 -1.85
CA GLN A 230 -14.12 9.43 -2.78
C GLN A 230 -14.48 10.12 -4.12
N TRP A 231 -15.75 10.08 -4.54
CA TRP A 231 -16.13 10.58 -5.86
C TRP A 231 -16.08 12.12 -5.96
N SER A 232 -16.56 12.84 -4.95
CA SER A 232 -16.55 14.31 -4.95
C SER A 232 -15.13 14.89 -4.92
N GLU A 233 -14.20 14.20 -4.25
CA GLU A 233 -12.80 14.55 -4.16
C GLU A 233 -12.08 14.32 -5.50
N LEU A 234 -12.33 13.20 -6.17
CA LEU A 234 -11.81 12.92 -7.52
C LEU A 234 -12.29 13.96 -8.55
N PHE A 235 -13.57 14.38 -8.49
CA PHE A 235 -14.10 15.42 -9.36
C PHE A 235 -13.42 16.78 -9.13
N ARG A 236 -13.20 17.16 -7.86
CA ARG A 236 -12.49 18.42 -7.52
C ARG A 236 -11.02 18.38 -7.94
N ALA A 237 -10.33 17.26 -7.72
CA ALA A 237 -8.94 17.05 -8.13
C ALA A 237 -8.78 17.11 -9.66
N THR A 238 -9.74 16.57 -10.41
CA THR A 238 -9.71 16.57 -11.89
C THR A 238 -9.78 17.98 -12.47
N LEU A 239 -10.61 18.83 -11.90
CA LEU A 239 -10.73 20.25 -12.28
C LEU A 239 -9.61 21.12 -11.70
N GLY A 240 -8.95 20.65 -10.63
CA GLY A 240 -7.77 21.27 -10.03
C GLY A 240 -6.47 21.05 -10.82
N GLY A 241 -6.35 19.91 -11.51
CA GLY A 241 -5.20 19.52 -12.32
C GLY A 241 -5.30 19.91 -13.81
N ASN A 242 -4.54 19.21 -14.66
CA ASN A 242 -4.63 19.31 -16.12
C ASN A 242 -5.42 18.11 -16.68
N PRO A 243 -6.74 18.24 -16.91
CA PRO A 243 -7.58 17.15 -17.40
C PRO A 243 -7.39 16.83 -18.89
N ILE A 244 -6.60 17.63 -19.62
CA ILE A 244 -6.55 17.60 -21.08
C ILE A 244 -5.44 16.65 -21.56
N HIS A 245 -5.84 15.50 -22.12
CA HIS A 245 -4.94 14.52 -22.74
C HIS A 245 -5.23 14.36 -24.23
N PRO A 246 -4.66 15.24 -25.08
CA PRO A 246 -5.00 15.33 -26.50
C PRO A 246 -4.89 13.99 -27.21
N LEU A 247 -3.78 13.25 -27.03
CA LEU A 247 -3.54 11.98 -27.74
C LEU A 247 -4.51 10.85 -27.36
N LYS A 248 -4.89 10.75 -26.08
CA LYS A 248 -5.80 9.68 -25.62
C LYS A 248 -7.24 9.93 -26.09
N VAL A 249 -7.65 11.19 -26.02
CA VAL A 249 -8.95 11.62 -26.53
C VAL A 249 -8.95 11.57 -28.07
N ALA A 250 -7.82 11.87 -28.73
CA ALA A 250 -7.64 11.76 -30.18
C ALA A 250 -7.85 10.32 -30.66
N PHE A 251 -7.27 9.35 -29.94
CA PHE A 251 -7.43 7.95 -30.30
C PHE A 251 -8.90 7.51 -30.22
N LEU A 252 -9.61 7.89 -29.16
CA LEU A 252 -11.04 7.52 -29.03
C LEU A 252 -11.91 8.25 -30.07
N ALA A 253 -11.62 9.52 -30.33
CA ALA A 253 -12.28 10.29 -31.38
C ALA A 253 -12.05 9.69 -32.77
N LEU A 254 -10.84 9.20 -33.06
CA LEU A 254 -10.50 8.50 -34.30
C LEU A 254 -11.29 7.20 -34.46
N VAL A 255 -11.44 6.41 -33.40
CA VAL A 255 -12.22 5.16 -33.45
C VAL A 255 -13.70 5.43 -33.73
N ILE A 256 -14.28 6.43 -33.07
CA ILE A 256 -15.70 6.77 -33.24
C ILE A 256 -15.95 7.37 -34.62
N MET A 257 -15.12 8.31 -35.06
CA MET A 257 -15.37 9.07 -36.30
C MET A 257 -14.74 8.46 -37.55
N GLY A 258 -13.64 7.72 -37.42
CA GLY A 258 -13.10 6.90 -38.51
C GLY A 258 -14.12 5.87 -39.00
N SER A 259 -14.97 5.35 -38.10
CA SER A 259 -16.07 4.46 -38.47
C SER A 259 -17.14 5.16 -39.33
N TYR A 260 -17.40 6.44 -39.10
CA TYR A 260 -18.33 7.25 -39.91
C TYR A 260 -17.82 7.46 -41.33
N SER A 261 -16.54 7.83 -41.47
CA SER A 261 -15.92 8.04 -42.78
C SER A 261 -15.91 6.76 -43.63
N LEU A 262 -15.63 5.59 -43.03
CA LEU A 262 -15.62 4.31 -43.73
C LEU A 262 -17.02 3.88 -44.22
N VAL A 263 -18.09 4.19 -43.48
CA VAL A 263 -19.47 3.83 -43.84
C VAL A 263 -20.05 4.77 -44.90
N SER A 264 -19.58 6.02 -44.95
CA SER A 264 -20.09 7.02 -45.91
C SER A 264 -19.71 6.74 -47.37
N GLY A 265 -18.63 5.99 -47.63
CA GLY A 265 -18.18 5.61 -48.98
C GLY A 265 -17.65 6.76 -49.86
N ASP A 266 -17.70 8.01 -49.39
CA ASP A 266 -17.26 9.19 -50.14
C ASP A 266 -15.85 9.65 -49.72
N SER A 267 -14.94 9.72 -50.70
CA SER A 267 -13.57 10.23 -50.53
C SER A 267 -13.50 11.66 -49.96
N ARG A 268 -14.50 12.51 -50.22
CA ARG A 268 -14.56 13.90 -49.72
C ARG A 268 -14.88 13.95 -48.23
N VAL A 269 -15.72 13.03 -47.76
CA VAL A 269 -16.04 12.87 -46.34
C VAL A 269 -14.79 12.40 -45.57
N ALA A 270 -14.01 11.50 -46.17
CA ALA A 270 -12.74 11.06 -45.60
C ALA A 270 -11.70 12.21 -45.50
N SER A 271 -11.49 13.00 -46.55
CA SER A 271 -10.55 14.13 -46.49
C SER A 271 -10.99 15.21 -45.48
N ASN A 272 -12.28 15.53 -45.43
CA ASN A 272 -12.83 16.49 -44.47
C ASN A 272 -12.71 15.98 -43.03
N PHE A 273 -12.88 14.68 -42.82
CA PHE A 273 -12.67 14.04 -41.52
C PHE A 273 -11.21 14.16 -41.05
N PHE A 274 -10.23 13.84 -41.91
CA PHE A 274 -8.81 13.96 -41.52
C PHE A 274 -8.40 15.41 -41.24
N ALA A 275 -8.93 16.38 -42.00
CA ALA A 275 -8.70 17.80 -41.75
C ALA A 275 -9.33 18.25 -40.41
N ALA A 276 -10.57 17.85 -40.13
CA ALA A 276 -11.25 18.11 -38.86
C ALA A 276 -10.51 17.49 -37.68
N TYR A 277 -10.04 16.25 -37.83
CA TYR A 277 -9.27 15.53 -36.82
C TYR A 277 -7.92 16.20 -36.54
N ALA A 278 -7.18 16.60 -37.58
CA ALA A 278 -5.92 17.31 -37.43
C ALA A 278 -6.13 18.67 -36.71
N GLY A 279 -7.14 19.45 -37.13
CA GLY A 279 -7.51 20.69 -36.47
C GLY A 279 -7.88 20.49 -35.00
N TRP A 280 -8.62 19.42 -34.71
CA TRP A 280 -8.99 19.04 -33.35
C TRP A 280 -7.78 18.69 -32.46
N VAL A 281 -6.81 17.91 -32.97
CA VAL A 281 -5.60 17.55 -32.23
C VAL A 281 -4.77 18.80 -31.92
N ILE A 282 -4.60 19.68 -32.91
CA ILE A 282 -3.86 20.93 -32.76
C ILE A 282 -4.55 21.84 -31.74
N ALA A 283 -5.86 22.08 -31.89
CA ALA A 283 -6.64 22.91 -30.98
C ALA A 283 -6.63 22.36 -29.54
N SER A 284 -6.71 21.03 -29.37
CA SER A 284 -6.61 20.37 -28.07
C SER A 284 -5.23 20.56 -27.42
N TYR A 285 -4.16 20.56 -28.23
CA TYR A 285 -2.81 20.79 -27.74
C TYR A 285 -2.61 22.26 -27.32
N VAL A 286 -3.12 23.20 -28.12
CA VAL A 286 -3.13 24.63 -27.77
C VAL A 286 -3.94 24.85 -26.49
N PHE A 287 -5.13 24.25 -26.37
CA PHE A 287 -5.95 24.33 -25.17
C PHE A 287 -5.22 23.80 -23.94
N ARG A 288 -4.48 22.70 -24.06
CA ARG A 288 -3.63 22.18 -22.99
C ARG A 288 -2.55 23.17 -22.55
N LEU A 289 -1.89 23.86 -23.49
CA LEU A 289 -0.87 24.86 -23.20
C LEU A 289 -1.45 26.10 -22.50
N LEU A 290 -2.64 26.55 -22.94
CA LEU A 290 -3.36 27.64 -22.30
C LEU A 290 -3.85 27.26 -20.91
N TRP A 291 -4.34 26.02 -20.74
CA TRP A 291 -4.79 25.50 -19.45
C TRP A 291 -3.67 25.44 -18.43
N ALA A 292 -2.45 25.07 -18.86
CA ALA A 292 -1.27 25.05 -18.00
C ALA A 292 -0.85 26.44 -17.48
N LYS A 293 -1.29 27.53 -18.12
CA LYS A 293 -1.03 28.90 -17.71
C LYS A 293 -2.12 29.51 -16.81
N LEU A 294 -3.19 28.77 -16.52
CA LEU A 294 -4.26 29.27 -15.65
C LEU A 294 -3.75 29.46 -14.22
N PRO A 295 -3.97 30.65 -13.61
CA PRO A 295 -3.53 30.91 -12.25
C PRO A 295 -4.26 30.03 -11.24
N ALA A 296 -3.53 29.59 -10.20
CA ALA A 296 -4.06 28.68 -9.18
C ALA A 296 -5.27 29.26 -8.41
N GLN A 297 -5.44 30.59 -8.41
CA GLN A 297 -6.46 31.35 -7.69
C GLN A 297 -7.88 31.23 -8.26
N VAL A 298 -8.06 30.66 -9.45
CA VAL A 298 -9.39 30.45 -10.03
C VAL A 298 -10.10 29.32 -9.27
N ALA A 299 -11.24 29.65 -8.63
CA ALA A 299 -12.08 28.68 -7.93
C ALA A 299 -12.53 27.52 -8.84
N THR A 300 -12.77 26.34 -8.26
CA THR A 300 -13.09 25.10 -8.99
C THR A 300 -14.29 25.25 -9.93
N GLY A 301 -15.29 26.04 -9.56
CA GLY A 301 -16.44 26.36 -10.41
C GLY A 301 -16.07 27.18 -11.65
N GLY A 302 -15.19 28.18 -11.51
CA GLY A 302 -14.70 28.97 -12.64
C GLY A 302 -13.86 28.15 -13.62
N ARG A 303 -13.07 27.20 -13.10
CA ARG A 303 -12.34 26.24 -13.93
C ARG A 303 -13.29 25.32 -14.70
N ALA A 304 -14.36 24.82 -14.08
CA ALA A 304 -15.35 23.99 -14.78
C ALA A 304 -16.00 24.72 -15.96
N VAL A 305 -16.33 26.01 -15.80
CA VAL A 305 -16.87 26.83 -16.90
C VAL A 305 -15.83 27.02 -18.00
N LEU A 306 -14.58 27.36 -17.66
CA LEU A 306 -13.49 27.49 -18.65
C LEU A 306 -13.19 26.18 -19.37
N PHE A 307 -13.34 25.04 -18.70
CA PHE A 307 -13.17 23.72 -19.32
C PHE A 307 -14.23 23.47 -20.39
N VAL A 308 -15.50 23.73 -20.06
CA VAL A 308 -16.61 23.59 -21.01
C VAL A 308 -16.45 24.55 -22.20
N LEU A 309 -16.12 25.82 -21.94
CA LEU A 309 -15.89 26.83 -22.99
C LEU A 309 -14.69 26.47 -23.88
N GLY A 310 -13.60 25.98 -23.29
CA GLY A 310 -12.42 25.53 -24.04
C GLY A 310 -12.71 24.33 -24.93
N ILE A 311 -13.47 23.35 -24.44
CA ILE A 311 -13.91 22.22 -25.26
C ILE A 311 -14.84 22.69 -26.39
N ALA A 312 -15.77 23.60 -26.10
CA ALA A 312 -16.64 24.18 -27.12
C ALA A 312 -15.83 24.91 -28.21
N ALA A 313 -14.76 25.63 -27.84
CA ALA A 313 -13.86 26.28 -28.79
C ALA A 313 -13.05 25.28 -29.62
N VAL A 314 -12.45 24.25 -28.99
CA VAL A 314 -11.75 23.15 -29.69
C VAL A 314 -12.70 22.48 -30.69
N THR A 315 -13.94 22.27 -30.26
CA THR A 315 -15.00 21.68 -31.05
C THR A 315 -15.35 22.55 -32.27
N LEU A 316 -15.54 23.86 -32.06
CA LEU A 316 -15.83 24.78 -33.15
C LEU A 316 -14.71 24.82 -34.20
N VAL A 317 -13.46 24.88 -33.76
CA VAL A 317 -12.27 24.92 -34.65
C VAL A 317 -12.17 23.65 -35.51
N SER A 318 -12.48 22.49 -34.96
CA SER A 318 -12.39 21.23 -35.70
C SER A 318 -13.52 20.99 -36.71
N ILE A 319 -14.67 21.64 -36.55
CA ILE A 319 -15.77 21.53 -37.54
C ILE A 319 -15.62 22.56 -38.66
N ALA A 320 -14.87 23.66 -38.44
CA ALA A 320 -14.65 24.69 -39.45
C ALA A 320 -14.13 24.18 -40.82
N PRO A 321 -13.17 23.22 -40.88
CA PRO A 321 -12.71 22.63 -42.15
C PRO A 321 -13.78 21.81 -42.89
N VAL A 322 -14.81 21.34 -42.17
CA VAL A 322 -15.95 20.59 -42.74
C VAL A 322 -17.01 21.56 -43.25
N LEU A 323 -17.27 22.66 -42.52
CA LEU A 323 -18.27 23.67 -42.87
C LEU A 323 -17.94 24.44 -44.16
N TYR A 324 -16.66 24.71 -44.42
CA TYR A 324 -16.22 25.57 -45.53
C TYR A 324 -16.42 24.93 -46.92
N PRO A 325 -16.21 23.61 -47.13
CA PRO A 325 -16.36 22.98 -48.45
C PRO A 325 -17.74 22.36 -48.73
N SER A 326 -18.55 21.98 -47.72
CA SER A 326 -19.72 21.11 -47.93
C SER A 326 -21.09 21.81 -47.97
N GLY A 327 -21.16 23.11 -47.65
CA GLY A 327 -22.43 23.71 -47.25
C GLY A 327 -22.88 23.19 -45.88
N SER A 328 -23.64 24.03 -45.16
CA SER A 328 -24.04 23.92 -43.75
C SER A 328 -24.05 22.49 -43.16
N VAL A 329 -23.19 22.25 -42.15
CA VAL A 329 -23.39 21.12 -41.23
C VAL A 329 -24.66 21.43 -40.43
N PRO A 330 -25.64 20.51 -40.38
CA PRO A 330 -26.80 20.67 -39.52
C PRO A 330 -26.40 21.01 -38.09
N ALA A 331 -26.98 22.07 -37.52
CA ALA A 331 -26.72 22.50 -36.14
C ALA A 331 -26.89 21.34 -35.12
N ALA A 332 -27.79 20.41 -35.45
CA ALA A 332 -28.04 19.18 -34.71
C ALA A 332 -26.79 18.24 -34.66
N LEU A 333 -26.06 18.05 -35.76
CA LEU A 333 -24.84 17.24 -35.79
C LEU A 333 -23.68 17.92 -35.05
N PHE A 334 -23.61 19.25 -35.13
CA PHE A 334 -22.64 20.04 -34.36
C PHE A 334 -22.88 19.90 -32.85
N ALA A 335 -24.12 20.07 -32.39
CA ALA A 335 -24.48 19.96 -30.97
C ALA A 335 -24.24 18.53 -30.42
N ALA A 336 -24.61 17.52 -31.20
CA ALA A 336 -24.32 16.12 -30.90
C ALA A 336 -22.83 15.85 -30.68
N TRP A 337 -22.00 16.41 -31.56
CA TRP A 337 -20.56 16.21 -31.52
C TRP A 337 -19.88 16.99 -30.38
N LEU A 338 -20.39 18.17 -30.05
CA LEU A 338 -19.99 18.96 -28.87
C LEU A 338 -20.27 18.20 -27.57
N ILE A 339 -21.47 17.63 -27.42
CA ILE A 339 -21.88 16.85 -26.25
C ILE A 339 -20.97 15.61 -26.07
N LEU A 340 -20.71 14.88 -27.17
CA LEU A 340 -19.85 13.70 -27.13
C LEU A 340 -18.41 14.05 -26.74
N ASN A 341 -17.85 15.15 -27.27
CA ASN A 341 -16.52 15.61 -26.93
C ASN A 341 -16.40 15.99 -25.45
N ILE A 342 -17.33 16.80 -24.94
CA ILE A 342 -17.35 17.19 -23.52
C ILE A 342 -17.33 15.94 -22.64
N PHE A 343 -18.15 14.95 -22.99
CA PHE A 343 -18.22 13.71 -22.24
C PHE A 343 -16.88 12.95 -22.27
N ILE A 344 -16.27 12.74 -23.43
CA ILE A 344 -15.00 12.01 -23.55
C ILE A 344 -13.87 12.75 -22.83
N PHE A 345 -13.78 14.07 -22.98
CA PHE A 345 -12.76 14.87 -22.29
C PHE A 345 -12.89 14.79 -20.77
N LEU A 346 -14.11 14.93 -20.24
CA LEU A 346 -14.37 14.81 -18.80
C LEU A 346 -13.99 13.41 -18.30
N ALA A 347 -14.43 12.39 -19.04
CA ALA A 347 -14.20 10.99 -18.74
C ALA A 347 -12.70 10.61 -18.72
N VAL A 348 -11.93 11.00 -19.73
CA VAL A 348 -10.48 10.73 -19.80
C VAL A 348 -9.73 11.57 -18.76
N GLY A 349 -10.15 12.80 -18.52
CA GLY A 349 -9.60 13.66 -17.47
C GLY A 349 -9.76 13.03 -16.08
N LEU A 350 -10.97 12.54 -15.76
CA LEU A 350 -11.27 11.86 -14.50
C LEU A 350 -10.40 10.62 -14.31
N VAL A 351 -10.27 9.77 -15.34
CA VAL A 351 -9.38 8.61 -15.31
C VAL A 351 -7.94 9.03 -15.00
N HIS A 352 -7.44 10.03 -15.71
CA HIS A 352 -6.03 10.40 -15.57
C HIS A 352 -5.74 11.02 -14.21
N CYS A 353 -6.59 11.92 -13.74
CA CYS A 353 -6.43 12.51 -12.42
C CYS A 353 -6.59 11.45 -11.32
N ALA A 354 -7.51 10.49 -11.44
CA ALA A 354 -7.59 9.38 -10.50
C ALA A 354 -6.29 8.56 -10.44
N ILE A 355 -5.66 8.29 -11.59
CA ILE A 355 -4.36 7.59 -11.65
C ILE A 355 -3.22 8.45 -11.10
N ALA A 356 -3.23 9.76 -11.36
CA ALA A 356 -2.20 10.68 -10.88
C ALA A 356 -2.26 10.83 -9.35
N THR A 357 -3.45 11.10 -8.82
CA THR A 357 -3.71 11.16 -7.38
C THR A 357 -3.34 9.84 -6.72
N LEU A 358 -3.65 8.68 -7.33
CA LEU A 358 -3.22 7.37 -6.82
C LEU A 358 -1.71 7.29 -6.61
N ARG A 359 -0.93 7.73 -7.61
CA ARG A 359 0.54 7.66 -7.55
C ARG A 359 1.08 8.55 -6.44
N GLU A 360 0.54 9.75 -6.32
CA GLU A 360 0.96 10.72 -5.31
C GLU A 360 0.59 10.27 -3.90
N THR A 361 -0.68 9.89 -3.66
CA THR A 361 -1.12 9.39 -2.36
C THR A 361 -0.44 8.09 -1.98
N SER A 362 -0.24 7.18 -2.95
CA SER A 362 0.48 5.92 -2.70
C SER A 362 1.95 6.15 -2.39
N SER A 363 2.60 7.15 -2.99
CA SER A 363 4.00 7.48 -2.68
C SER A 363 4.11 8.04 -1.27
N SER A 364 3.31 9.06 -0.95
CA SER A 364 3.33 9.70 0.36
C SER A 364 2.94 8.73 1.49
N LEU A 365 1.98 7.85 1.24
CA LEU A 365 1.58 6.82 2.21
C LEU A 365 2.63 5.72 2.35
N ALA A 366 3.37 5.39 1.29
CA ALA A 366 4.47 4.42 1.36
C ALA A 366 5.65 4.99 2.16
N GLU A 367 5.97 6.28 1.99
CA GLU A 367 6.98 6.98 2.77
C GLU A 367 6.62 7.00 4.27
N THR A 368 5.40 7.42 4.61
CA THR A 368 4.95 7.42 6.02
C THR A 368 4.91 6.01 6.63
N LEU A 369 4.58 4.98 5.84
CA LEU A 369 4.62 3.60 6.29
C LEU A 369 6.06 3.11 6.54
N ASP A 370 7.02 3.50 5.70
CA ASP A 370 8.45 3.20 5.91
C ASP A 370 8.97 3.88 7.17
N GLU A 371 8.63 5.15 7.38
CA GLU A 371 8.97 5.90 8.60
C GLU A 371 8.40 5.24 9.86
N LEU A 372 7.12 4.88 9.83
CA LEU A 372 6.46 4.21 10.96
C LEU A 372 7.09 2.84 11.25
N LYS A 373 7.45 2.09 10.21
CA LYS A 373 8.16 0.81 10.35
C LYS A 373 9.54 0.99 11.00
N ARG A 374 10.30 2.00 10.59
CA ARG A 374 11.60 2.35 11.20
C ARG A 374 11.44 2.70 12.67
N GLU A 375 10.41 3.47 13.02
CA GLU A 375 10.13 3.84 14.41
C GLU A 375 9.83 2.59 15.26
N VAL A 376 8.98 1.68 14.76
CA VAL A 376 8.68 0.41 15.45
C VAL A 376 9.93 -0.43 15.68
N ILE A 377 10.79 -0.59 14.66
CA ILE A 377 12.04 -1.36 14.82
C ILE A 377 13.00 -0.67 15.80
N SER A 378 13.07 0.67 15.78
CA SER A 378 13.86 1.43 16.75
C SER A 378 13.37 1.21 18.19
N LEU A 379 12.05 1.18 18.40
CA LEU A 379 11.45 0.85 19.70
C LEU A 379 11.77 -0.59 20.13
N ASN A 380 11.64 -1.56 19.22
CA ASN A 380 12.00 -2.96 19.48
C ASN A 380 13.49 -3.11 19.85
N ASN A 381 14.37 -2.43 19.13
CA ASN A 381 15.81 -2.38 19.44
C ASN A 381 16.06 -1.82 20.84
N GLY A 382 15.39 -0.72 21.21
CA GLY A 382 15.47 -0.15 22.55
C GLY A 382 14.98 -1.11 23.65
N LEU A 383 13.87 -1.79 23.40
CA LEU A 383 13.31 -2.79 24.31
C LEU A 383 14.27 -3.98 24.48
N ARG A 384 14.86 -4.47 23.39
CA ARG A 384 15.84 -5.58 23.43
C ARG A 384 17.06 -5.23 24.28
N VAL A 385 17.57 -4.01 24.13
CA VAL A 385 18.68 -3.50 24.95
C VAL A 385 18.30 -3.46 26.43
N MET A 386 17.10 -2.98 26.74
CA MET A 386 16.59 -2.94 28.12
C MET A 386 16.50 -4.35 28.72
N GLN A 387 15.88 -5.30 28.01
CA GLN A 387 15.76 -6.69 28.44
C GLN A 387 17.13 -7.32 28.73
N LYS A 388 18.12 -7.13 27.86
CA LYS A 388 19.47 -7.65 28.04
C LYS A 388 20.19 -7.01 29.22
N SER A 389 20.04 -5.70 29.41
CA SER A 389 20.59 -5.00 30.58
C SER A 389 20.00 -5.55 31.88
N MET A 390 18.67 -5.71 31.94
CA MET A 390 17.98 -6.29 33.09
C MET A 390 18.44 -7.73 33.36
N ALA A 391 18.47 -8.59 32.33
CA ALA A 391 18.90 -9.98 32.48
C ALA A 391 20.34 -10.09 33.01
N ARG A 392 21.25 -9.22 32.53
CA ARG A 392 22.65 -9.18 32.98
C ARG A 392 22.79 -8.78 34.43
N VAL A 393 22.14 -7.70 34.86
CA VAL A 393 22.24 -7.23 36.25
C VAL A 393 21.56 -8.20 37.22
N LEU A 394 20.43 -8.81 36.82
CA LEU A 394 19.78 -9.86 37.59
C LEU A 394 20.69 -11.09 37.77
N HIS A 395 21.32 -11.55 36.68
CA HIS A 395 22.16 -12.76 36.69
C HIS A 395 23.57 -12.54 37.25
N GLY A 396 24.14 -11.35 37.07
CA GLY A 396 25.46 -10.98 37.55
C GLY A 396 25.38 -10.41 38.96
N THR A 397 25.06 -9.12 39.05
CA THR A 397 25.19 -8.35 40.30
C THR A 397 24.24 -8.82 41.40
N VAL A 398 22.95 -8.99 41.10
CA VAL A 398 21.94 -9.34 42.12
C VAL A 398 22.15 -10.78 42.60
N GLN A 399 22.35 -11.72 41.69
CA GLN A 399 22.63 -13.12 42.04
C GLN A 399 23.94 -13.28 42.83
N GLN A 400 25.00 -12.54 42.49
CA GLN A 400 26.26 -12.55 43.25
C GLN A 400 26.07 -11.99 44.66
N GLU A 401 25.40 -10.85 44.81
CA GLU A 401 25.12 -10.26 46.12
C GLU A 401 24.24 -11.18 46.98
N ILE A 402 23.22 -11.83 46.41
CA ILE A 402 22.41 -12.83 47.13
C ILE A 402 23.26 -14.04 47.55
N THR A 403 24.14 -14.52 46.68
CA THR A 403 25.02 -15.66 46.98
C THR A 403 26.01 -15.32 48.11
N LEU A 404 26.58 -14.11 48.08
CA LEU A 404 27.45 -13.61 49.14
C LEU A 404 26.69 -13.40 50.45
N ALA A 405 25.45 -12.91 50.40
CA ALA A 405 24.58 -12.77 51.56
C ALA A 405 24.26 -14.13 52.19
N ILE A 406 23.93 -15.14 51.37
CA ILE A 406 23.72 -16.53 51.82
C ILE A 406 24.96 -17.05 52.55
N LYS A 407 26.15 -16.88 51.96
CA LYS A 407 27.41 -17.36 52.57
C LYS A 407 27.70 -16.68 53.92
N ARG A 408 27.56 -15.35 53.98
CA ARG A 408 27.79 -14.59 55.23
C ARG A 408 26.76 -14.91 56.32
N LEU A 409 25.50 -15.15 55.95
CA LEU A 409 24.46 -15.56 56.90
C LEU A 409 24.73 -16.97 57.47
N GLN A 410 25.27 -17.88 56.66
CA GLN A 410 25.68 -19.21 57.11
C GLN A 410 26.88 -19.19 58.07
N GLU A 411 27.77 -18.20 57.92
CA GLU A 411 28.95 -18.00 58.77
C GLU A 411 28.63 -17.24 60.08
N SER A 412 27.45 -16.64 60.21
CA SER A 412 27.07 -15.86 61.40
C SER A 412 26.70 -16.73 62.60
N SER A 413 27.30 -16.44 63.75
CA SER A 413 27.12 -17.20 65.01
C SER A 413 25.99 -16.67 65.90
N ASN A 414 25.64 -15.38 65.79
CA ASN A 414 24.66 -14.71 66.65
C ASN A 414 23.55 -13.99 65.86
N LEU A 415 22.35 -13.90 66.46
CA LEU A 415 21.15 -13.28 65.87
C LEU A 415 21.33 -11.78 65.53
N GLU A 416 22.11 -11.05 66.32
CA GLU A 416 22.40 -9.63 66.11
C GLU A 416 23.23 -9.41 64.83
N GLU A 417 24.25 -10.25 64.65
CA GLU A 417 25.18 -10.22 63.53
C GLU A 417 24.49 -10.65 62.22
N GLY A 418 23.67 -11.70 62.28
CA GLY A 418 22.85 -12.12 61.14
C GLY A 418 21.85 -11.04 60.68
N ARG A 419 21.24 -10.29 61.62
CA ARG A 419 20.35 -9.17 61.29
C ARG A 419 21.10 -8.00 60.64
N GLN A 420 22.31 -7.71 61.09
CA GLN A 420 23.14 -6.66 60.49
C GLN A 420 23.60 -7.04 59.07
N ILE A 421 24.02 -8.30 58.87
CA ILE A 421 24.40 -8.83 57.54
C ILE A 421 23.21 -8.78 56.58
N ALA A 422 22.00 -9.13 57.04
CA ALA A 422 20.78 -9.05 56.23
C ALA A 422 20.45 -7.62 55.80
N ARG A 423 20.53 -6.64 56.73
CA ARG A 423 20.29 -5.21 56.42
C ARG A 423 21.29 -4.65 55.40
N VAL A 424 22.58 -4.92 55.59
CA VAL A 424 23.64 -4.45 54.67
C VAL A 424 23.48 -5.09 53.28
N SER A 425 23.15 -6.38 53.23
CA SER A 425 22.90 -7.08 51.97
C SER A 425 21.65 -6.54 51.26
N GLN A 426 20.60 -6.20 52.01
CA GLN A 426 19.40 -5.56 51.48
C GLN A 426 19.70 -4.18 50.87
N GLU A 427 20.51 -3.36 51.54
CA GLU A 427 20.94 -2.05 51.01
C GLU A 427 21.73 -2.20 49.72
N ARG A 428 22.63 -3.19 49.64
CA ARG A 428 23.44 -3.46 48.44
C ARG A 428 22.59 -3.98 47.27
N ILE A 429 21.65 -4.87 47.53
CA ILE A 429 20.72 -5.38 46.53
C ILE A 429 19.81 -4.24 46.04
N ASN A 430 19.24 -3.45 46.96
CA ASN A 430 18.44 -2.28 46.58
C ASN A 430 19.25 -1.28 45.76
N LYS A 431 20.48 -0.96 46.16
CA LYS A 431 21.35 -0.06 45.39
C LYS A 431 21.64 -0.58 43.99
N SER A 432 21.91 -1.88 43.85
CA SER A 432 22.15 -2.54 42.55
C SER A 432 20.90 -2.57 41.67
N LEU A 433 19.73 -2.75 42.28
CA LEU A 433 18.45 -2.69 41.60
C LEU A 433 18.08 -1.23 41.23
N THR A 434 18.39 -0.23 42.03
CA THR A 434 18.17 1.19 41.69
C THR A 434 19.10 1.66 40.57
N GLN A 435 20.26 1.02 40.40
CA GLN A 435 21.12 1.23 39.22
C GLN A 435 20.47 0.71 37.92
N LEU A 436 19.52 -0.24 37.97
CA LEU A 436 18.74 -0.68 36.79
C LEU A 436 17.81 0.41 36.26
N THR A 437 17.35 1.31 37.13
CA THR A 437 16.45 2.41 36.76
C THR A 437 17.20 3.55 36.08
N GLN A 438 18.52 3.64 36.29
CA GLN A 438 19.38 4.61 35.62
C GLN A 438 19.85 4.06 34.25
N PRO A 439 19.83 4.85 33.17
CA PRO A 439 20.28 4.43 31.85
C PRO A 439 21.82 4.30 31.81
N GLY A 440 22.36 3.26 32.44
CA GLY A 440 23.73 2.81 32.25
C GLY A 440 23.79 1.92 31.02
N ILE A 441 24.05 2.50 29.85
CA ILE A 441 24.21 1.71 28.64
C ILE A 441 25.63 1.17 28.59
N ASP A 442 25.81 -0.09 29.00
CA ASP A 442 27.04 -0.81 28.67
C ASP A 442 27.15 -0.88 27.14
N THR A 443 28.13 -0.15 26.59
CA THR A 443 28.38 -0.08 25.16
C THR A 443 29.08 -1.37 24.73
N VAL A 444 28.39 -2.20 23.95
CA VAL A 444 29.03 -3.36 23.33
C VAL A 444 29.93 -2.85 22.21
N ASN A 445 31.24 -3.06 22.34
CA ASN A 445 32.14 -2.88 21.22
C ASN A 445 31.97 -4.07 20.26
N LEU A 446 31.21 -3.84 19.19
CA LEU A 446 30.86 -4.86 18.19
C LEU A 446 32.09 -5.61 17.67
N SER A 447 33.18 -4.89 17.34
CA SER A 447 34.41 -5.50 16.84
C SER A 447 35.03 -6.46 17.85
N ASN A 448 35.10 -6.06 19.13
CA ASN A 448 35.70 -6.90 20.16
C ASN A 448 34.81 -8.12 20.45
N SER A 449 33.48 -7.94 20.48
CA SER A 449 32.56 -9.03 20.76
C SER A 449 32.55 -10.10 19.67
N LEU A 450 32.58 -9.70 18.39
CA LEU A 450 32.63 -10.64 17.27
C LEU A 450 33.99 -11.33 17.15
N ARG A 451 35.10 -10.67 17.51
CA ARG A 451 36.42 -11.32 17.57
C ARG A 451 36.47 -12.39 18.65
N ALA A 452 36.03 -12.08 19.86
CA ALA A 452 35.95 -13.06 20.93
C ALA A 452 35.03 -14.24 20.57
N PHE A 453 33.96 -13.99 19.82
CA PHE A 453 33.12 -15.05 19.29
C PHE A 453 33.83 -15.88 18.21
N ALA A 454 34.59 -15.26 17.30
CA ALA A 454 35.38 -15.97 16.30
C ALA A 454 36.47 -16.86 16.94
N GLU A 455 37.16 -16.36 17.97
CA GLU A 455 38.15 -17.10 18.76
C GLU A 455 37.54 -18.34 19.44
N LEU A 456 36.32 -18.24 19.97
CA LEU A 456 35.63 -19.37 20.61
C LEU A 456 35.39 -20.55 19.64
N TRP A 457 35.23 -20.26 18.35
CA TRP A 457 34.98 -21.26 17.30
C TRP A 457 36.24 -21.64 16.52
N GLU A 458 37.39 -21.07 16.89
CA GLU A 458 38.68 -21.36 16.25
C GLU A 458 38.99 -22.86 16.33
N GLY A 459 39.39 -23.43 15.20
CA GLY A 459 39.61 -24.87 15.04
C GLY A 459 38.37 -25.70 14.62
N SER A 460 37.15 -25.17 14.79
CA SER A 460 35.93 -25.81 14.26
C SER A 460 35.45 -25.16 12.96
N VAL A 461 35.36 -23.83 12.92
CA VAL A 461 34.90 -23.05 11.76
C VAL A 461 35.73 -21.77 11.64
N ALA A 462 36.19 -21.43 10.43
CA ALA A 462 36.92 -20.19 10.18
C ALA A 462 35.96 -19.01 10.03
N ILE A 463 35.88 -18.13 11.03
CA ILE A 463 35.03 -16.92 10.99
C ILE A 463 35.89 -15.70 10.62
N VAL A 464 35.60 -15.09 9.47
CA VAL A 464 36.30 -13.90 8.95
C VAL A 464 35.42 -12.66 9.11
N LEU A 465 36.00 -11.57 9.65
CA LEU A 465 35.29 -10.32 9.92
C LEU A 465 35.74 -9.21 8.96
N ASN A 466 34.82 -8.72 8.14
CA ASN A 466 34.99 -7.57 7.26
C ASN A 466 34.25 -6.35 7.85
N LEU A 467 34.93 -5.61 8.72
CA LEU A 467 34.37 -4.47 9.44
C LEU A 467 35.14 -3.18 9.08
N GLY A 468 34.47 -2.25 8.38
CA GLY A 468 35.05 -0.96 8.02
C GLY A 468 35.30 -0.09 9.26
N LYS A 469 36.47 0.58 9.34
CA LYS A 469 36.81 1.46 10.48
C LYS A 469 35.88 2.69 10.59
N SER A 470 35.43 3.23 9.46
CA SER A 470 34.44 4.31 9.38
C SER A 470 33.11 3.88 9.96
N ASP A 471 32.67 2.70 9.57
CA ASP A 471 31.35 2.14 9.86
C ASP A 471 31.23 1.79 11.34
N LEU A 472 32.31 1.19 11.90
CA LEU A 472 32.41 0.90 13.33
C LEU A 472 32.37 2.16 14.21
N LYS A 473 32.87 3.31 13.75
CA LYS A 473 32.74 4.57 14.50
C LYS A 473 31.29 5.05 14.55
N ILE A 474 30.57 4.96 13.42
CA ILE A 474 29.16 5.36 13.34
C ILE A 474 28.29 4.45 14.22
N ILE A 475 28.53 3.13 14.16
CA ILE A 475 27.85 2.12 14.97
C ILE A 475 28.19 2.28 16.46
N GLY A 476 29.45 2.53 16.80
CA GLY A 476 29.92 2.67 18.18
C GLY A 476 29.32 3.87 18.93
N ASN A 477 28.93 4.93 18.21
CA ASN A 477 28.20 6.07 18.77
C ASN A 477 26.73 5.75 19.11
N ARG A 478 26.24 4.55 18.73
CA ARG A 478 24.87 4.07 18.92
C ARG A 478 24.88 2.73 19.65
N PRO A 479 24.79 2.74 20.99
CA PRO A 479 24.94 1.52 21.77
C PRO A 479 23.87 0.45 21.48
N SER A 480 22.62 0.87 21.22
CA SER A 480 21.52 -0.03 20.88
C SER A 480 21.77 -0.79 19.58
N LEU A 481 22.25 -0.07 18.57
CA LEU A 481 22.61 -0.62 17.27
C LEU A 481 23.76 -1.63 17.38
N SER A 482 24.79 -1.31 18.17
CA SER A 482 25.91 -2.23 18.40
C SER A 482 25.47 -3.57 19.02
N LEU A 483 24.55 -3.52 20.00
CA LEU A 483 24.02 -4.72 20.66
C LEU A 483 23.17 -5.59 19.72
N VAL A 484 22.33 -4.94 18.91
CA VAL A 484 21.45 -5.62 17.95
C VAL A 484 22.27 -6.28 16.85
N LEU A 485 23.27 -5.59 16.29
CA LEU A 485 24.15 -6.15 15.27
C LEU A 485 24.97 -7.33 15.80
N ASP A 486 25.44 -7.25 17.05
CA ASP A 486 26.15 -8.36 17.71
C ASP A 486 25.26 -9.60 17.84
N GLU A 487 23.99 -9.41 18.19
CA GLU A 487 23.01 -10.49 18.30
C GLU A 487 22.66 -11.12 16.95
N LEU A 488 22.37 -10.30 15.94
CA LEU A 488 22.06 -10.76 14.59
C LEU A 488 23.25 -11.53 13.98
N ALA A 489 24.47 -11.05 14.20
CA ALA A 489 25.69 -11.72 13.76
C ALA A 489 25.85 -13.10 14.39
N LYS A 490 25.74 -13.18 15.72
CA LYS A 490 25.90 -14.44 16.46
C LYS A 490 24.81 -15.45 16.13
N GLU A 491 23.56 -15.02 16.02
CA GLU A 491 22.45 -15.90 15.66
C GLU A 491 22.57 -16.38 14.20
N GLY A 492 22.96 -15.50 13.28
CA GLY A 492 23.22 -15.88 11.89
C GLY A 492 24.36 -16.89 11.77
N CYS A 493 25.46 -16.69 12.48
CA CYS A 493 26.57 -17.65 12.53
C CYS A 493 26.17 -18.97 13.18
N ARG A 494 25.43 -18.93 14.29
CA ARG A 494 24.93 -20.12 14.97
C ARG A 494 24.02 -20.94 14.05
N ASN A 495 23.13 -20.27 13.31
CA ASN A 495 22.27 -20.93 12.33
C ASN A 495 23.08 -21.57 11.19
N ALA A 496 24.12 -20.89 10.70
CA ALA A 496 25.03 -21.45 9.72
C ALA A 496 25.76 -22.69 10.28
N ILE A 497 26.31 -22.63 11.49
CA ILE A 497 27.04 -23.74 12.13
C ILE A 497 26.12 -24.95 12.35
N VAL A 498 24.95 -24.74 12.96
CA VAL A 498 24.03 -25.81 13.35
C VAL A 498 23.40 -26.50 12.14
N HIS A 499 22.99 -25.74 11.12
CA HIS A 499 22.23 -26.28 10.00
C HIS A 499 23.05 -26.46 8.71
N GLY A 500 24.10 -25.65 8.53
CA GLY A 500 24.93 -25.65 7.33
C GLY A 500 26.23 -26.44 7.46
N SER A 501 26.76 -26.63 8.67
CA SER A 501 28.09 -27.23 8.89
C SER A 501 29.21 -26.64 7.99
N PRO A 502 29.35 -25.30 7.90
CA PRO A 502 30.32 -24.63 7.04
C PRO A 502 31.75 -24.82 7.53
N ALA A 503 32.70 -24.75 6.62
CA ALA A 503 34.12 -24.65 6.95
C ALA A 503 34.51 -23.18 7.20
N LYS A 504 33.83 -22.24 6.52
CA LYS A 504 34.12 -20.81 6.58
C LYS A 504 32.83 -19.97 6.65
N ILE A 505 32.85 -18.96 7.50
CA ILE A 505 31.81 -17.93 7.60
C ILE A 505 32.45 -16.56 7.44
N VAL A 506 31.85 -15.69 6.62
CA VAL A 506 32.28 -14.30 6.44
C VAL A 506 31.19 -13.37 6.93
N ILE A 507 31.51 -12.50 7.87
CA ILE A 507 30.61 -11.46 8.39
C ILE A 507 31.06 -10.12 7.84
N THR A 508 30.18 -9.43 7.13
CA THR A 508 30.41 -8.08 6.61
C THR A 508 29.38 -7.12 7.20
N VAL A 509 29.83 -5.96 7.67
CA VAL A 509 28.95 -4.89 8.16
C VAL A 509 29.30 -3.61 7.44
N SER A 510 28.30 -2.98 6.82
CA SER A 510 28.44 -1.73 6.08
C SER A 510 27.35 -0.73 6.43
N VAL A 511 27.69 0.55 6.49
CA VAL A 511 26.75 1.63 6.81
C VAL A 511 26.37 2.41 5.56
N ASP A 512 25.08 2.55 5.32
CA ASP A 512 24.49 3.37 4.27
C ASP A 512 23.86 4.63 4.89
N LEU A 513 24.58 5.75 4.79
CA LEU A 513 24.15 7.03 5.35
C LEU A 513 22.98 7.66 4.57
N ASP A 514 22.91 7.44 3.26
CA ASP A 514 21.89 8.04 2.39
C ASP A 514 20.52 7.45 2.72
N ASN A 515 20.47 6.13 2.90
CA ASN A 515 19.23 5.43 3.26
C ASN A 515 19.02 5.29 4.77
N ARG A 516 19.98 5.74 5.59
CA ARG A 516 19.98 5.60 7.06
C ARG A 516 19.80 4.14 7.50
N LEU A 517 20.59 3.24 6.92
CA LEU A 517 20.58 1.81 7.22
C LEU A 517 21.98 1.29 7.55
N VAL A 518 22.03 0.24 8.36
CA VAL A 518 23.20 -0.63 8.49
C VAL A 518 22.87 -1.98 7.92
N GLU A 519 23.71 -2.46 7.01
CA GLU A 519 23.58 -3.77 6.40
C GLU A 519 24.56 -4.74 7.04
N ILE A 520 24.07 -5.91 7.43
CA ILE A 520 24.87 -7.05 7.87
C ILE A 520 24.66 -8.20 6.90
N VAL A 521 25.78 -8.71 6.38
CA VAL A 521 25.82 -9.85 5.46
C VAL A 521 26.63 -10.96 6.09
N ILE A 522 26.05 -12.15 6.16
CA ILE A 522 26.68 -13.36 6.68
C ILE A 522 26.67 -14.40 5.57
N GLU A 523 27.85 -14.76 5.08
CA GLU A 523 28.03 -15.75 4.03
C GLU A 523 28.71 -16.99 4.58
N ASN A 524 28.27 -18.17 4.15
CA ASN A 524 28.94 -19.42 4.52
C ASN A 524 28.99 -20.41 3.36
N ASP A 525 29.97 -21.30 3.41
CA ASP A 525 30.24 -22.35 2.42
C ASP A 525 29.66 -23.73 2.82
N GLY A 526 28.67 -23.73 3.72
CA GLY A 526 28.01 -24.94 4.19
C GLY A 526 27.02 -25.53 3.20
N LYS A 527 26.18 -26.44 3.71
CA LYS A 527 25.12 -27.11 2.93
C LYS A 527 24.17 -26.09 2.28
N ALA A 528 23.75 -26.42 1.05
CA ALA A 528 22.79 -25.62 0.31
C ALA A 528 21.43 -25.56 1.03
N LEU A 529 20.71 -24.46 0.81
CA LEU A 529 19.37 -24.25 1.39
C LEU A 529 18.36 -25.27 0.85
N GLU A 530 17.73 -26.02 1.75
CA GLU A 530 16.60 -26.88 1.39
C GLU A 530 15.34 -26.04 1.09
N PRO A 531 14.65 -26.28 -0.03
CA PRO A 531 13.42 -25.57 -0.36
C PRO A 531 12.29 -25.98 0.58
N GLY A 532 11.68 -25.01 1.27
CA GLY A 532 10.50 -25.21 2.11
C GLY A 532 10.73 -25.30 3.62
N VAL A 533 11.95 -25.04 4.12
CA VAL A 533 12.21 -24.97 5.56
C VAL A 533 11.50 -23.76 6.17
N GLU A 534 10.57 -23.99 7.09
CA GLU A 534 9.87 -22.94 7.83
C GLU A 534 10.82 -22.18 8.78
N ASN A 535 10.55 -20.89 8.92
CA ASN A 535 11.29 -20.00 9.82
C ASN A 535 11.05 -20.40 11.28
N GLY A 536 12.11 -20.79 12.00
CA GLY A 536 12.06 -21.12 13.42
C GLY A 536 12.16 -19.90 14.33
N LEU A 537 12.23 -20.14 15.65
CA LEU A 537 12.36 -19.09 16.68
C LEU A 537 13.55 -18.14 16.44
N GLY A 538 14.67 -18.66 15.93
CA GLY A 538 15.86 -17.83 15.61
C GLY A 538 15.63 -16.86 14.46
N SER A 539 14.69 -17.14 13.55
CA SER A 539 14.32 -16.25 12.45
C SER A 539 13.44 -15.08 12.91
N GLN A 540 12.68 -15.24 14.00
CA GLN A 540 11.84 -14.18 14.58
C GLN A 540 12.68 -12.98 15.07
N ILE A 541 13.90 -13.23 15.55
CA ILE A 541 14.83 -12.16 15.96
C ILE A 541 15.15 -11.24 14.76
N PHE A 542 15.24 -11.79 13.55
CA PHE A 542 15.45 -10.99 12.35
C PHE A 542 14.17 -10.24 11.94
N ASP A 543 12.99 -10.83 12.12
CA ASP A 543 11.71 -10.15 11.86
C ASP A 543 11.50 -8.94 12.78
N ASP A 544 11.89 -9.04 14.05
CA ASP A 544 11.64 -8.00 15.06
C ASP A 544 12.65 -6.84 15.04
N LEU A 545 13.89 -7.10 14.64
CA LEU A 545 15.02 -6.16 14.76
C LEU A 545 15.49 -5.57 13.42
N THR A 546 14.95 -6.03 12.29
CA THR A 546 15.41 -5.62 10.95
C THR A 546 14.29 -5.03 10.10
N MET A 547 14.61 -4.04 9.26
CA MET A 547 13.70 -3.50 8.23
C MET A 547 13.37 -4.56 7.18
N ARG A 548 14.36 -5.37 6.85
CA ARG A 548 14.26 -6.46 5.89
C ARG A 548 15.42 -7.41 6.14
N TRP A 549 15.16 -8.69 6.01
CA TRP A 549 16.19 -9.69 5.88
C TRP A 549 15.83 -10.69 4.79
N SER A 550 16.83 -11.38 4.28
CA SER A 550 16.63 -12.46 3.32
C SER A 550 17.76 -13.46 3.41
N ARG A 551 17.44 -14.71 3.10
CA ARG A 551 18.39 -15.81 3.03
C ARG A 551 18.32 -16.42 1.64
N THR A 552 19.43 -16.41 0.91
CA THR A 552 19.48 -16.82 -0.49
C THR A 552 20.71 -17.70 -0.77
N GLN A 553 20.61 -18.55 -1.78
CA GLN A 553 21.74 -19.30 -2.31
C GLN A 553 22.41 -18.46 -3.40
N VAL A 554 23.69 -18.14 -3.23
CA VAL A 554 24.49 -17.39 -4.21
C VAL A 554 25.64 -18.29 -4.66
N GLY A 555 25.41 -19.03 -5.75
CA GLY A 555 26.35 -20.06 -6.21
C GLY A 555 26.54 -21.15 -5.15
N PRO A 556 27.79 -21.45 -4.73
CA PRO A 556 28.05 -22.43 -3.67
C PRO A 556 27.81 -21.89 -2.26
N LEU A 557 27.55 -20.58 -2.09
CA LEU A 557 27.44 -19.95 -0.78
C LEU A 557 25.98 -19.74 -0.36
N VAL A 558 25.74 -19.83 0.94
CA VAL A 558 24.50 -19.38 1.57
C VAL A 558 24.72 -17.98 2.11
N ARG A 559 23.93 -17.00 1.64
CA ARG A 559 23.99 -15.60 2.05
C ARG A 559 22.75 -15.22 2.86
N LEU A 560 22.97 -14.70 4.07
CA LEU A 560 21.98 -14.04 4.91
C LEU A 560 22.28 -12.54 4.91
N GLU A 561 21.33 -11.72 4.44
CA GLU A 561 21.42 -10.26 4.43
C GLU A 561 20.33 -9.69 5.31
N ALA A 562 20.67 -8.74 6.19
CA ALA A 562 19.71 -8.03 7.04
C ALA A 562 20.03 -6.54 7.11
N LYS A 563 18.99 -5.70 7.12
CA LYS A 563 19.09 -4.23 7.18
C LYS A 563 18.45 -3.69 8.44
N VAL A 564 19.21 -2.94 9.23
CA VAL A 564 18.78 -2.36 10.51
C VAL A 564 18.76 -0.82 10.37
N PRO A 565 17.76 -0.10 10.91
CA PRO A 565 17.74 1.35 10.84
C PRO A 565 18.86 1.98 11.70
N LEU A 566 19.48 3.04 11.17
CA LEU A 566 20.51 3.85 11.85
C LEU A 566 19.95 4.73 12.97
#